data_AF-A0AAN4QZZ3-F1
#
_entry.id   AF-A0AAN4QZZ3-F1
#
_cell.length_a   1.000
_cell.length_b   1.000
_cell.length_c   1.000
_cell.angle_alpha   90.00
_cell.angle_beta   90.00
_cell.angle_gamma   90.00
#
_symmetry.space_group_name_H-M   'P 1'
#
loop_
_entity.id
_entity.type
_entity.pdbx_description
1 polymer ?
#
loop_
_entity_poly.entity_id
_entity_poly.type
_entity_poly.pdbx_seq_one_letter_code
_entity_poly.pdbx_strand_id
1 'polypeptide(L)'
;MIPKTGNVLESLLSDRTARVMGGLAAWMRGREPFETGAARRALHALAATGVEPAAADPLPPSEAASLLLDIHARAVAGHVFTLAHAANMAAAELTEAGR
;
A
#
# COMPACT_ATOMS: atom_id res chain seq x y z
N MET A 1 -6.55 -0.70 33.57
CA MET A 1 -5.90 -0.92 32.27
C MET A 1 -6.93 -0.64 31.20
N ILE A 2 -6.95 0.59 30.68
CA ILE A 2 -7.87 0.97 29.61
C ILE A 2 -7.34 0.28 28.36
N PRO A 3 -8.12 -0.57 27.65
CA PRO A 3 -7.66 -1.10 26.38
C PRO A 3 -7.38 0.11 25.49
N LYS A 4 -6.16 0.20 24.96
CA LYS A 4 -5.87 1.13 23.86
C LYS A 4 -6.85 0.74 22.77
N THR A 5 -7.93 1.49 22.60
CA THR A 5 -8.74 1.47 21.39
C THR A 5 -7.81 1.99 20.31
N GLY A 6 -6.94 1.11 19.79
CA GLY A 6 -6.17 1.38 18.59
C GLY A 6 -7.18 1.85 17.57
N ASN A 7 -6.95 3.02 17.01
CA ASN A 7 -7.91 3.72 16.18
C ASN A 7 -8.47 2.74 15.13
N VAL A 8 -9.76 2.39 15.22
CA VAL A 8 -10.36 1.34 14.36
C VAL A 8 -10.12 1.65 12.89
N LEU A 9 -10.10 2.94 12.53
CA LEU A 9 -9.74 3.40 11.21
C LEU A 9 -8.30 3.03 10.83
N GLU A 10 -7.33 3.27 11.71
CA GLU A 10 -5.93 2.90 11.48
C GLU A 10 -5.77 1.39 11.28
N SER A 11 -6.46 0.56 12.07
CA SER A 11 -6.47 -0.90 11.87
C SER A 11 -7.04 -1.29 10.51
N LEU A 12 -8.18 -0.71 10.12
CA LEU A 12 -8.81 -0.99 8.83
C LEU A 12 -7.94 -0.56 7.65
N LEU A 13 -7.24 0.58 7.77
CA LEU A 13 -6.35 1.08 6.74
C LEU A 13 -5.07 0.24 6.66
N SER A 14 -4.52 -0.21 7.78
CA SER A 14 -3.39 -1.15 7.83
C SER A 14 -3.74 -2.48 7.16
N ASP A 15 -4.91 -3.06 7.45
CA ASP A 15 -5.38 -4.29 6.80
C ASP A 15 -5.52 -4.13 5.28
N ARG A 16 -6.05 -2.98 4.84
CA ARG A 16 -6.20 -2.68 3.41
C ARG A 16 -4.84 -2.52 2.75
N THR A 17 -3.90 -1.87 3.43
CA THR A 17 -2.51 -1.71 2.99
C THR A 17 -1.80 -3.04 2.88
N ALA A 18 -1.94 -3.92 3.87
CA ALA A 18 -1.38 -5.27 3.88
C ALA A 18 -1.86 -6.07 2.66
N ARG A 19 -3.14 -5.97 2.29
CA ARG A 19 -3.69 -6.63 1.10
C ARG A 19 -3.13 -6.05 -0.21
N VAL A 20 -2.97 -4.74 -0.30
CA VAL A 20 -2.33 -4.11 -1.48
C VAL A 20 -0.88 -4.55 -1.63
N MET A 21 -0.11 -4.55 -0.53
CA MET A 21 1.27 -5.05 -0.52
C MET A 21 1.33 -6.52 -0.94
N GLY A 22 0.44 -7.33 -0.40
CA GLY A 22 0.27 -8.74 -0.76
C GLY A 22 0.01 -8.95 -2.24
N GLY A 23 -0.95 -8.20 -2.79
CA GLY A 23 -1.37 -8.32 -4.17
C GLY A 23 -0.29 -7.85 -5.15
N LEU A 24 0.42 -6.77 -4.83
CA LEU A 24 1.59 -6.32 -5.61
C LEU A 24 2.70 -7.39 -5.59
N ALA A 25 3.02 -7.93 -4.41
CA ALA A 25 4.01 -8.98 -4.28
C ALA A 25 3.62 -10.25 -5.06
N ALA A 26 2.33 -10.62 -5.05
CA ALA A 26 1.80 -11.73 -5.83
C ALA A 26 1.85 -11.44 -7.34
N TRP A 27 1.51 -10.23 -7.78
CA TRP A 27 1.57 -9.80 -9.17
C TRP A 27 2.99 -9.85 -9.74
N MET A 28 3.99 -9.54 -8.93
CA MET A 28 5.41 -9.61 -9.32
C MET A 28 5.92 -11.05 -9.52
N ARG A 29 5.22 -12.08 -9.02
CA ARG A 29 5.68 -13.47 -9.14
C ARG A 29 5.69 -13.90 -10.61
N GLY A 30 6.83 -14.41 -11.06
CA GLY A 30 6.99 -14.88 -12.45
C GLY A 30 7.14 -13.76 -13.48
N ARG A 31 7.38 -12.51 -13.05
CA ARG A 31 7.69 -11.37 -13.92
C ARG A 31 9.16 -11.01 -13.84
N GLU A 32 9.66 -10.42 -14.92
CA GLU A 32 11.06 -10.00 -15.01
C GLU A 32 11.32 -8.76 -14.13
N PRO A 33 12.57 -8.58 -13.62
CA PRO A 33 12.90 -7.45 -12.75
C PRO A 33 12.61 -6.06 -13.34
N PHE A 34 12.78 -5.89 -14.66
CA PHE A 34 12.52 -4.62 -15.32
C PHE A 34 11.02 -4.28 -15.39
N GLU A 35 10.14 -5.29 -15.42
CA GLU A 35 8.68 -5.12 -15.42
C GLU A 35 8.14 -4.74 -14.04
N THR A 36 8.90 -5.05 -12.99
CA THR A 36 8.43 -4.96 -11.59
C THR A 36 9.07 -3.83 -10.79
N GLY A 37 9.94 -3.02 -11.42
CA GLY A 37 10.68 -1.97 -10.74
C GLY A 37 9.79 -0.98 -9.97
N ALA A 38 8.68 -0.54 -10.57
CA ALA A 38 7.73 0.35 -9.93
C ALA A 38 7.01 -0.29 -8.75
N ALA A 39 6.54 -1.53 -8.91
CA ALA A 39 5.92 -2.30 -7.84
C ALA A 39 6.87 -2.49 -6.65
N ARG A 40 8.16 -2.73 -6.92
CA ARG A 40 9.19 -2.87 -5.87
C ARG A 40 9.42 -1.57 -5.10
N ARG A 41 9.48 -0.43 -5.79
CA ARG A 41 9.63 0.89 -5.13
C ARG A 41 8.39 1.26 -4.32
N ALA A 42 7.20 0.95 -4.84
CA ALA A 42 5.95 1.12 -4.10
C ALA A 42 5.91 0.27 -2.82
N LEU A 43 6.31 -1.01 -2.88
CA LEU A 43 6.42 -1.87 -1.70
C LEU A 43 7.42 -1.32 -0.68
N HIS A 44 8.56 -0.79 -1.14
CA HIS A 44 9.55 -0.17 -0.27
C HIS A 44 9.00 1.07 0.45
N ALA A 45 8.22 1.92 -0.25
CA ALA A 45 7.55 3.05 0.38
C ALA A 45 6.54 2.61 1.46
N LEU A 46 5.79 1.53 1.20
CA LEU A 46 4.81 0.99 2.15
C LEU A 46 5.45 0.31 3.37
N ALA A 47 6.64 -0.29 3.23
CA ALA A 47 7.36 -0.92 4.34
C ALA A 47 7.66 0.07 5.49
N ALA A 48 7.79 1.37 5.19
CA ALA A 48 8.01 2.42 6.20
C ALA A 48 6.85 2.56 7.21
N THR A 49 5.68 1.99 6.91
CA THR A 49 4.51 1.98 7.80
C THR A 49 4.57 0.90 8.88
N GLY A 50 5.47 -0.08 8.76
CA GLY A 50 5.50 -1.26 9.63
C GLY A 50 4.37 -2.26 9.37
N VAL A 51 3.56 -2.07 8.32
CA VAL A 51 2.54 -3.02 7.88
C VAL A 51 3.20 -4.16 7.11
N GLU A 52 2.92 -5.39 7.53
CA GLU A 52 3.38 -6.59 6.83
C GLU A 52 2.43 -6.96 5.68
N PRO A 53 2.94 -7.47 4.55
CA PRO A 53 2.10 -7.94 3.46
C PRO A 53 1.19 -9.10 3.90
N ALA A 54 -0.09 -9.02 3.54
CA ALA A 54 -1.02 -10.14 3.69
C ALA A 54 -0.99 -11.05 2.45
N ALA A 55 -1.43 -12.30 2.58
CA ALA A 55 -1.72 -13.10 1.39
C ALA A 55 -2.91 -12.49 0.63
N ALA A 56 -2.74 -12.26 -0.67
CA ALA A 56 -3.77 -11.71 -1.55
C ALA A 56 -3.55 -12.19 -2.99
N ASP A 57 -4.62 -12.14 -3.79
CA ASP A 57 -4.55 -12.40 -5.23
C ASP A 57 -3.70 -11.33 -5.94
N PRO A 58 -3.08 -11.67 -7.09
CA PRO A 58 -2.31 -10.72 -7.88
C PRO A 58 -3.08 -9.41 -8.15
N LEU A 59 -2.47 -8.28 -7.78
CA LEU A 59 -3.04 -6.95 -7.95
C LEU A 59 -2.18 -6.14 -8.93
N PRO A 60 -2.68 -5.78 -10.12
CA PRO A 60 -1.94 -4.98 -11.08
C PRO A 60 -1.54 -3.59 -10.53
N PRO A 61 -0.38 -3.04 -10.94
CA PRO A 61 0.10 -1.72 -10.51
C PRO A 61 -0.92 -0.58 -10.60
N SER A 62 -1.71 -0.52 -11.67
CA SER A 62 -2.72 0.54 -11.89
C SER A 62 -3.88 0.45 -10.89
N GLU A 63 -4.32 -0.76 -10.56
CA GLU A 63 -5.37 -1.01 -9.57
C GLU A 63 -4.85 -0.74 -8.16
N ALA A 64 -3.62 -1.20 -7.86
CA ALA A 64 -2.93 -0.90 -6.61
C ALA A 64 -2.76 0.62 -6.40
N ALA A 65 -2.38 1.37 -7.43
CA ALA A 65 -2.28 2.83 -7.36
C ALA A 65 -3.61 3.48 -6.97
N SER A 66 -4.72 3.04 -7.59
CA SER A 66 -6.06 3.55 -7.29
C SER A 66 -6.48 3.27 -5.84
N LEU A 67 -6.19 2.06 -5.36
CA LEU A 67 -6.46 1.68 -3.97
C LEU A 67 -5.60 2.46 -2.97
N LEU A 68 -4.33 2.72 -3.30
CA LEU A 68 -3.44 3.52 -2.46
C LEU A 68 -3.88 4.99 -2.37
N LEU A 69 -4.47 5.56 -3.43
CA LEU A 69 -5.05 6.89 -3.39
C LEU A 69 -6.30 6.96 -2.48
N ASP A 70 -7.16 5.93 -2.47
CA ASP A 70 -8.27 5.82 -1.51
C ASP A 70 -7.76 5.68 -0.07
N ILE A 71 -6.73 4.85 0.16
CA ILE A 71 -6.08 4.72 1.46
C ILE A 71 -5.50 6.05 1.92
N HIS A 72 -4.79 6.77 1.03
CA HIS A 72 -4.24 8.09 1.31
C HIS A 72 -5.33 9.08 1.75
N ALA A 73 -6.40 9.22 0.97
CA ALA A 73 -7.49 10.15 1.27
C ALA A 73 -8.13 9.87 2.64
N ARG A 74 -8.37 8.59 2.95
CA ARG A 74 -8.94 8.17 4.25
C ARG A 74 -7.94 8.35 5.40
N ALA A 75 -6.66 8.09 5.16
CA ALA A 75 -5.61 8.28 6.16
C ALA A 75 -5.42 9.77 6.50
N VAL A 76 -5.50 10.68 5.52
CA VAL A 76 -5.51 12.13 5.75
C VAL A 76 -6.70 12.54 6.60
N ALA A 77 -7.91 12.10 6.23
CA ALA A 77 -9.13 12.39 6.99
C ALA A 77 -9.10 11.82 8.41
N GLY A 78 -8.43 10.69 8.60
CA GLY A 78 -8.22 10.02 9.90
C GLY A 78 -7.01 10.48 10.69
N HIS A 79 -6.24 11.45 10.20
CA HIS A 79 -4.97 11.91 10.78
C HIS A 79 -3.91 10.80 10.97
N VAL A 80 -3.92 9.77 10.12
CA VAL A 80 -2.92 8.67 10.08
C VAL A 80 -1.79 9.05 9.11
N PHE A 81 -1.01 10.08 9.46
CA PHE A 81 -0.12 10.74 8.50
C PHE A 81 1.02 9.89 7.96
N THR A 82 1.59 8.99 8.76
CA THR A 82 2.63 8.06 8.31
C THR A 82 2.11 7.19 7.16
N LEU A 83 0.90 6.64 7.32
CA LEU A 83 0.25 5.83 6.31
C LEU A 83 -0.16 6.67 5.09
N ALA A 84 -0.70 7.87 5.32
CA ALA A 84 -1.06 8.79 4.25
C ALA A 84 0.14 9.13 3.35
N HIS A 85 1.30 9.40 3.95
CA HIS A 85 2.52 9.71 3.21
C HIS A 85 3.03 8.51 2.41
N ALA A 86 3.13 7.34 3.05
CA ALA A 86 3.59 6.12 2.39
C ALA A 86 2.67 5.71 1.22
N ALA A 87 1.35 5.79 1.41
CA ALA A 87 0.37 5.47 0.37
C ALA A 87 0.47 6.42 -0.82
N ASN A 88 0.67 7.73 -0.59
CA ASN A 88 0.86 8.70 -1.66
C ASN A 88 2.15 8.44 -2.46
N MET A 89 3.27 8.18 -1.78
CA MET A 89 4.54 7.85 -2.44
C MET A 89 4.43 6.57 -3.28
N ALA A 90 3.81 5.53 -2.72
CA ALA A 90 3.60 4.28 -3.43
C ALA A 90 2.67 4.45 -4.65
N ALA A 91 1.61 5.25 -4.53
CA ALA A 91 0.73 5.54 -5.66
C ALA A 91 1.44 6.31 -6.78
N ALA A 92 2.33 7.27 -6.42
CA ALA A 92 3.11 8.02 -7.39
C ALA A 92 4.05 7.11 -8.19
N GLU A 93 4.78 6.22 -7.52
CA GLU A 93 5.67 5.25 -8.15
C GLU A 93 4.95 4.36 -9.18
N LEU A 94 3.75 3.91 -8.86
CA LEU A 94 2.95 3.06 -9.74
C LEU A 94 2.32 3.83 -10.89
N THR A 95 2.01 5.12 -10.70
CA THR A 95 1.40 5.97 -11.72
C THR A 95 2.43 6.47 -12.73
N GLU A 96 3.64 6.80 -12.28
CA GLU A 96 4.73 7.25 -13.14
C GLU A 96 5.22 6.16 -14.09
N ALA A 97 5.15 4.90 -13.68
CA ALA A 97 5.54 3.76 -14.50
C ALA A 97 4.55 3.42 -15.63
N GLY A 98 3.35 4.01 -15.63
CA GLY A 98 2.35 3.83 -16.67
C GLY A 98 2.39 4.91 -17.77
N ARG A 99 3.34 5.85 -17.71
CA ARG A 99 3.59 6.88 -18.72
C ARG A 99 4.82 6.54 -19.54
#